data_AF-W7W5M7-F1
#
_entry.id   AF-W7W5M7-F1
#
_cell.length_a   1.000
_cell.length_b   1.000
_cell.length_c   1.000
_cell.angle_alpha   90.00
_cell.angle_beta   90.00
_cell.angle_gamma   90.00
#
_symmetry.space_group_name_H-M   'P 1'
#
loop_
_entity.id
_entity.type
_entity.pdbx_description
1 polymer ?
#
loop_
_entity_poly.entity_id
_entity_poly.type
_entity_poly.pdbx_seq_one_letter_code
_entity_poly.pdbx_strand_id
1 'polypeptide(L)'
;MLTERLALKPEQVLVTFQSRFGKAKWLEPYTEPTLVQLAQQGIRRVDVACPGFTSDCLETLEEIAQEAREAYLHAGGETFHYIPCLNDRHEWIAALSDIAIRHLQGWPTQTAPDPAALQAQALRARQLGAQA
;
A
#
# COMPACT_ATOMS: atom_id res chain seq x y z
N MET A 1 -2.80 -17.51 3.62
CA MET A 1 -2.87 -16.38 2.66
C MET A 1 -4.06 -15.45 3.01
N LEU A 2 -4.12 -14.21 2.50
CA LEU A 2 -5.20 -13.25 2.81
C LEU A 2 -6.59 -13.80 2.44
N THR A 3 -6.68 -14.46 1.28
CA THR A 3 -7.91 -15.09 0.76
C THR A 3 -8.47 -16.14 1.71
N GLU A 4 -7.61 -16.99 2.30
CA GLU A 4 -8.01 -17.97 3.31
C GLU A 4 -8.56 -17.30 4.58
N ARG A 5 -7.91 -16.23 5.05
CA ARG A 5 -8.36 -15.49 6.25
C ARG A 5 -9.70 -14.82 6.05
N LEU A 6 -10.02 -14.43 4.82
CA LEU A 6 -11.31 -13.85 4.43
C LEU A 6 -12.33 -14.90 3.97
N ALA A 7 -11.98 -16.20 4.00
CA ALA A 7 -12.80 -17.30 3.51
C ALA A 7 -13.33 -17.10 2.07
N LEU A 8 -12.51 -16.47 1.21
CA LEU A 8 -12.84 -16.21 -0.19
C LEU A 8 -12.55 -17.44 -1.04
N LYS A 9 -13.50 -17.77 -1.93
CA LYS A 9 -13.29 -18.81 -2.94
C LYS A 9 -12.40 -18.29 -4.07
N PRO A 10 -11.64 -19.16 -4.77
CA PRO A 10 -10.75 -18.73 -5.85
C PRO A 10 -11.46 -17.91 -6.94
N GLU A 11 -12.70 -18.23 -7.28
CA GLU A 11 -13.50 -17.52 -8.27
C GLU A 11 -13.93 -16.10 -7.86
N GLN A 12 -13.78 -15.75 -6.57
CA GLN A 12 -14.11 -14.41 -6.05
C GLN A 12 -12.92 -13.46 -6.07
N VAL A 13 -11.73 -13.93 -6.47
CA VAL A 13 -10.49 -13.17 -6.37
C VAL A 13 -9.80 -13.17 -7.72
N LEU A 14 -9.47 -11.98 -8.21
CA LEU A 14 -8.70 -11.79 -9.44
C LEU A 14 -7.53 -10.87 -9.16
N VAL A 15 -6.36 -11.24 -9.66
CA VAL A 15 -5.15 -10.41 -9.59
C VAL A 15 -4.92 -9.80 -10.98
N THR A 16 -4.86 -8.48 -11.02
CA THR A 16 -4.63 -7.69 -12.23
C THR A 16 -3.46 -6.73 -12.02
N PHE A 17 -2.99 -6.11 -13.11
CA PHE A 17 -1.83 -5.24 -13.12
C PHE A 17 -2.19 -3.86 -13.70
N GLN A 18 -1.64 -2.81 -13.10
CA GLN A 18 -1.90 -1.40 -13.43
C GLN A 18 -0.63 -0.66 -13.85
N SER A 19 -0.75 0.65 -14.13
CA SER A 19 0.36 1.58 -14.35
C SER A 19 1.32 1.16 -15.48
N ARG A 20 0.74 0.86 -16.65
CA ARG A 20 1.50 0.51 -17.86
C ARG A 20 2.11 1.75 -18.49
N PHE A 21 3.39 1.67 -18.87
CA PHE A 21 4.06 2.76 -19.56
C PHE A 21 4.56 2.36 -20.95
N GLY A 22 4.33 3.22 -21.94
CA GLY A 22 4.79 3.01 -23.31
C GLY A 22 4.07 1.89 -24.08
N LYS A 23 4.65 1.50 -25.23
CA LYS A 23 4.00 0.57 -26.19
C LYS A 23 4.34 -0.90 -25.96
N ALA A 24 5.27 -1.20 -25.05
CA ALA A 24 5.68 -2.57 -24.77
C ALA A 24 4.52 -3.36 -24.12
N LYS A 25 4.56 -4.69 -24.26
CA LYS A 25 3.65 -5.57 -23.53
C LYS A 25 4.09 -5.66 -22.06
N TRP A 26 3.16 -5.42 -21.14
CA TRP A 26 3.38 -5.55 -19.70
C TRP A 26 2.70 -6.82 -19.18
N LEU A 27 2.87 -7.09 -17.89
CA LEU A 27 2.26 -8.24 -17.24
C LEU A 27 0.72 -8.11 -17.25
N GLU A 28 0.04 -9.20 -17.59
CA GLU A 28 -1.41 -9.29 -17.77
C GLU A 28 -2.02 -10.22 -16.70
N PRO A 29 -3.31 -10.08 -16.37
CA PRO A 29 -4.32 -9.19 -16.99
C PRO A 29 -4.28 -7.74 -16.50
N TYR A 30 -4.72 -6.79 -17.32
CA TYR A 30 -4.72 -5.35 -16.96
C TYR A 30 -5.97 -4.93 -16.20
N THR A 31 -5.81 -4.10 -15.16
CA THR A 31 -6.90 -3.76 -14.23
C THR A 31 -8.12 -3.13 -14.90
N GLU A 32 -7.97 -2.01 -15.63
CA GLU A 32 -9.11 -1.32 -16.25
C GLU A 32 -9.83 -2.19 -17.31
N PRO A 33 -9.15 -2.80 -18.31
CA PRO A 33 -9.83 -3.68 -19.26
C PRO A 33 -10.56 -4.85 -18.60
N THR A 34 -9.98 -5.43 -17.54
CA THR A 34 -10.62 -6.50 -16.78
C THR A 34 -11.87 -6.00 -16.06
N LEU A 35 -11.84 -4.83 -15.45
CA LEU A 35 -13.03 -4.24 -14.81
C LEU A 35 -14.16 -3.99 -15.81
N VAL A 36 -13.84 -3.42 -16.97
CA VAL A 36 -14.80 -3.23 -18.06
C VAL A 36 -15.41 -4.57 -18.50
N GLN A 37 -14.59 -5.60 -18.67
CA GLN A 37 -15.06 -6.94 -19.01
C GLN A 37 -15.98 -7.53 -17.94
N LEU A 38 -15.64 -7.40 -16.65
CA LEU A 38 -16.47 -7.88 -15.54
C LEU A 38 -17.84 -7.19 -15.52
N ALA A 39 -17.88 -5.87 -15.72
CA ALA A 39 -19.13 -5.11 -15.83
C ALA A 39 -20.00 -5.63 -16.99
N GLN A 40 -19.41 -5.79 -18.18
CA GLN A 40 -20.10 -6.31 -19.36
C GLN A 40 -20.61 -7.75 -19.20
N GLN A 41 -19.97 -8.55 -18.32
CA GLN A 41 -20.40 -9.89 -17.95
C GLN A 41 -21.52 -9.90 -16.89
N GLY A 42 -21.99 -8.73 -16.44
CA GLY A 42 -23.06 -8.60 -15.47
C GLY A 42 -22.60 -8.67 -14.01
N ILE A 43 -21.29 -8.58 -13.73
CA ILE A 43 -20.79 -8.43 -12.37
C ILE A 43 -21.08 -7.00 -11.91
N ARG A 44 -22.07 -6.87 -11.03
CA ARG A 44 -22.60 -5.58 -10.56
C ARG A 44 -21.78 -4.91 -9.46
N ARG A 45 -20.96 -5.67 -8.73
CA ARG A 45 -20.12 -5.15 -7.65
C ARG A 45 -18.69 -5.65 -7.73
N VAL A 46 -17.74 -4.75 -7.49
CA VAL A 46 -16.33 -5.06 -7.26
C VAL A 46 -15.80 -4.34 -6.01
N ASP A 47 -14.94 -5.03 -5.26
CA ASP A 47 -14.15 -4.50 -4.16
C ASP A 47 -12.67 -4.58 -4.60
N VAL A 48 -11.97 -3.44 -4.68
CA VAL A 48 -10.62 -3.33 -5.26
C VAL A 48 -9.63 -2.88 -4.20
N ALA A 49 -8.53 -3.62 -4.05
CA ALA A 49 -7.41 -3.27 -3.18
C ALA A 49 -6.10 -3.28 -3.98
N CYS A 50 -5.14 -2.44 -3.57
CA CYS A 50 -3.82 -2.31 -4.20
C CYS A 50 -2.71 -2.84 -3.29
N PRO A 51 -2.56 -4.17 -3.08
CA PRO A 51 -1.63 -4.74 -2.10
C PRO A 51 -0.14 -4.55 -2.46
N GLY A 52 0.16 -4.02 -3.66
CA GLY A 52 1.51 -3.59 -4.04
C GLY A 52 1.96 -2.30 -3.33
N PHE A 53 1.03 -1.59 -2.69
CA PHE A 53 1.30 -0.35 -1.96
C PHE A 53 0.84 -0.48 -0.51
N THR A 54 1.60 0.12 0.41
CA THR A 54 1.25 0.20 1.83
C THR A 54 0.58 1.53 2.18
N SER A 55 0.75 2.55 1.34
CA SER A 55 0.16 3.88 1.49
C SER A 55 -0.43 4.34 0.17
N ASP A 56 -1.49 5.15 0.24
CA ASP A 56 -2.15 5.71 -0.92
C ASP A 56 -1.25 6.72 -1.65
N CYS A 57 -1.30 6.67 -2.98
CA CYS A 57 -0.50 7.48 -3.89
C CYS A 57 -1.32 7.82 -5.14
N LEU A 58 -0.70 8.44 -6.13
CA LEU A 58 -1.36 8.84 -7.37
C LEU A 58 -1.97 7.61 -8.08
N GLU A 59 -1.20 6.54 -8.14
CA GLU A 59 -1.56 5.28 -8.77
C GLU A 59 -2.75 4.57 -8.09
N THR A 60 -3.03 4.87 -6.82
CA THR A 60 -4.18 4.27 -6.12
C THR A 60 -5.40 5.19 -6.10
N LEU A 61 -5.20 6.49 -5.86
CA LEU A 61 -6.29 7.45 -5.72
C LEU A 61 -6.82 7.97 -7.06
N GLU A 62 -5.96 8.14 -8.05
CA GLU A 62 -6.35 8.65 -9.37
C GLU A 62 -6.62 7.48 -10.32
N GLU A 63 -5.61 6.67 -10.64
CA GLU A 63 -5.77 5.58 -11.62
C GLU A 63 -6.83 4.55 -11.19
N ILE A 64 -6.87 4.16 -9.90
CA ILE A 64 -7.80 3.12 -9.44
C ILE A 64 -9.11 3.70 -8.90
N ALA A 65 -9.04 4.57 -7.90
CA ALA A 65 -10.25 5.03 -7.22
C ALA A 65 -11.09 6.02 -8.05
N GLN A 66 -10.52 6.62 -9.10
CA GLN A 66 -11.23 7.52 -10.02
C GLN A 66 -11.35 6.90 -11.43
N GLU A 67 -10.25 6.73 -12.17
CA GLU A 67 -10.30 6.35 -13.59
C GLU A 67 -10.86 4.94 -13.81
N ALA A 68 -10.29 3.92 -13.15
CA ALA A 68 -10.76 2.54 -13.29
C ALA A 68 -12.18 2.36 -12.73
N ARG A 69 -12.53 3.11 -11.67
CA ARG A 69 -13.89 3.19 -11.13
C ARG A 69 -14.86 3.73 -12.18
N GLU A 70 -14.51 4.84 -12.81
CA GLU A 70 -15.32 5.47 -13.85
C GLU A 70 -15.52 4.52 -15.05
N ALA A 71 -14.45 3.85 -15.50
CA ALA A 71 -14.52 2.86 -16.57
C ALA A 71 -15.46 1.69 -16.23
N TYR A 72 -15.39 1.16 -15.00
CA TYR A 72 -16.27 0.09 -14.53
C TYR A 72 -17.74 0.49 -14.52
N LEU A 73 -18.05 1.68 -13.98
CA LEU A 73 -19.43 2.18 -13.87
C LEU A 73 -20.02 2.49 -15.24
N HIS A 74 -19.24 3.11 -16.15
CA HIS A 74 -19.67 3.37 -17.52
C HIS A 74 -19.90 2.09 -18.33
N ALA A 75 -19.19 1.01 -18.02
CA ALA A 75 -19.36 -0.28 -18.68
C ALA A 75 -20.58 -1.08 -18.17
N GLY A 76 -21.37 -0.53 -17.24
CA GLY A 76 -22.59 -1.16 -16.71
C GLY A 76 -22.44 -1.77 -15.32
N GLY A 77 -21.29 -1.58 -14.65
CA GLY A 77 -21.12 -1.91 -13.24
C GLY A 77 -21.95 -0.99 -12.34
N GLU A 78 -22.34 -1.46 -11.15
CA GLU A 78 -23.21 -0.68 -10.25
C GLU A 78 -22.46 -0.17 -9.02
N THR A 79 -21.61 -1.02 -8.42
CA THR A 79 -20.89 -0.70 -7.18
C THR A 79 -19.41 -0.96 -7.33
N PHE A 80 -18.62 0.12 -7.24
CA PHE A 80 -17.17 0.05 -7.12
C PHE A 80 -16.75 0.54 -5.74
N HIS A 81 -16.10 -0.32 -4.98
CA HIS A 81 -15.58 0.00 -3.66
C HIS A 81 -14.06 -0.14 -3.64
N TYR A 82 -13.38 1.00 -3.55
CA TYR A 82 -11.95 1.03 -3.32
C TYR A 82 -11.66 0.79 -1.84
N ILE A 83 -10.74 -0.13 -1.54
CA ILE A 83 -10.24 -0.42 -0.20
C ILE A 83 -8.95 0.39 -0.02
N PRO A 84 -8.92 1.40 0.86
CA PRO A 84 -7.74 2.23 1.09
C PRO A 84 -6.52 1.40 1.48
N CYS A 85 -5.34 1.93 1.18
CA CYS A 85 -4.10 1.36 1.65
C CYS A 85 -4.03 1.40 3.20
N LEU A 86 -3.02 0.73 3.76
CA LEU A 86 -2.86 0.68 5.22
C LEU A 86 -2.59 2.07 5.81
N ASN A 87 -1.93 2.96 5.06
CA ASN A 87 -1.66 4.35 5.45
C ASN A 87 -1.05 4.44 6.85
N ASP A 88 -1.65 5.23 7.73
CA ASP A 88 -1.21 5.47 9.10
C ASP A 88 -1.93 4.58 10.13
N ARG A 89 -2.62 3.51 9.69
CA ARG A 89 -3.31 2.59 10.60
C ARG A 89 -2.36 2.05 11.66
N HIS A 90 -2.79 2.19 12.91
CA HIS A 90 -2.00 1.82 14.07
C HIS A 90 -1.52 0.36 14.01
N GLU A 91 -2.39 -0.55 13.57
CA GLU A 91 -2.06 -1.98 13.48
C GLU A 91 -0.96 -2.27 12.44
N TRP A 92 -0.92 -1.49 11.36
CA TRP A 92 0.14 -1.59 10.36
C TRP A 92 1.47 -1.03 10.89
N ILE A 93 1.45 0.14 11.51
CA ILE A 93 2.66 0.74 12.11
C ILE A 93 3.24 -0.16 13.20
N ALA A 94 2.39 -0.78 14.02
CA ALA A 94 2.80 -1.77 15.00
C ALA A 94 3.44 -3.00 14.34
N ALA A 95 2.80 -3.57 13.30
CA ALA A 95 3.35 -4.71 12.57
C ALA A 95 4.70 -4.39 11.90
N LEU A 96 4.85 -3.20 11.30
CA LEU A 96 6.11 -2.74 10.71
C LEU A 96 7.20 -2.59 11.79
N SER A 97 6.83 -2.04 12.94
CA SER A 97 7.73 -1.90 14.09
C SER A 97 8.21 -3.26 14.61
N ASP A 98 7.31 -4.23 14.72
CA ASP A 98 7.64 -5.61 15.13
C ASP A 98 8.61 -6.28 14.15
N ILE A 99 8.40 -6.08 12.84
CA ILE A 99 9.32 -6.56 11.79
C ILE A 99 10.69 -5.89 11.96
N ALA A 100 10.74 -4.57 12.10
CA ALA A 100 11.98 -3.83 12.27
C ALA A 100 12.75 -4.29 13.53
N ILE A 101 12.08 -4.38 14.68
CA ILE A 101 12.67 -4.85 15.94
C ILE A 101 13.25 -6.26 15.78
N ARG A 102 12.51 -7.17 15.14
CA ARG A 102 12.96 -8.54 14.91
C ARG A 102 14.25 -8.59 14.09
N HIS A 103 14.39 -7.73 13.08
CA HIS A 103 15.54 -7.73 12.18
C HIS A 103 16.69 -6.81 12.63
N LEU A 104 16.45 -5.92 13.59
CA LEU A 104 17.46 -5.07 14.21
C LEU A 104 18.07 -5.69 15.48
N GLN A 105 17.83 -6.98 15.73
CA GLN A 105 18.44 -7.70 16.86
C GLN A 105 19.97 -7.60 16.80
N GLY A 106 20.58 -7.15 17.91
CA GLY A 106 22.01 -6.87 18.00
C GLY A 106 22.40 -5.40 17.79
N TRP A 107 21.48 -4.58 17.28
CA TRP A 107 21.63 -3.12 17.30
C TRP A 107 20.94 -2.58 18.58
N PRO A 108 21.50 -1.57 19.26
CA PRO A 108 20.94 -1.03 20.51
C PRO A 108 19.71 -0.15 20.23
N THR A 109 18.66 -0.72 19.65
CA THR A 109 17.46 0.01 19.19
C THR A 109 16.38 0.16 20.26
N GLN A 110 16.46 -0.66 21.32
CA GLN A 110 15.55 -0.61 22.47
C GLN A 110 16.20 -0.05 23.73
N THR A 111 17.51 0.23 23.70
CA THR A 111 18.21 0.85 24.82
C THR A 111 17.96 2.36 24.75
N ALA A 112 17.39 2.93 25.81
CA ALA A 112 17.29 4.39 25.89
C ALA A 112 18.72 4.98 25.84
N PRO A 113 18.96 6.02 25.02
CA PRO A 113 20.27 6.64 24.95
C PRO A 113 20.66 7.22 26.31
N ASP A 114 21.93 7.05 26.69
CA ASP A 114 22.46 7.59 27.94
C ASP A 114 22.41 9.14 27.93
N PRO A 115 21.68 9.77 28.87
CA PRO A 115 21.59 11.23 28.94
C PRO A 115 22.94 11.94 29.02
N ALA A 116 23.93 11.36 29.70
CA ALA A 116 25.26 11.96 29.82
C ALA A 116 26.03 11.92 28.49
N ALA A 117 25.93 10.80 27.77
CA ALA A 117 26.51 10.66 26.43
C ALA A 117 25.88 11.63 25.43
N LEU A 118 24.55 11.80 25.47
CA LEU A 118 23.82 12.77 24.64
C LEU A 118 24.28 14.21 24.90
N GLN A 119 24.43 14.59 26.17
CA GLN A 119 24.89 15.93 26.54
C GLN A 119 26.33 16.19 26.06
N ALA A 120 27.22 15.21 26.21
CA ALA A 120 28.59 15.29 25.72
C ALA A 120 28.67 15.38 24.19
N GLN A 121 27.77 14.71 23.47
CA GLN A 121 27.67 14.80 22.02
C GLN A 121 27.18 16.18 21.57
N ALA A 122 26.13 16.72 22.22
CA ALA A 122 25.59 18.04 21.93
C ALA A 122 26.63 19.16 22.15
N LEU A 123 27.43 19.07 23.23
CA LEU A 123 28.53 20.00 23.48
C LEU A 123 29.60 19.94 22.39
N ARG A 124 29.98 18.75 21.94
CA ARG A 124 30.93 18.57 20.82
C ARG A 124 30.40 19.17 19.53
N ALA A 125 29.13 18.94 19.20
CA ALA A 125 28.52 19.51 18.00
C ALA A 125 28.55 21.06 18.02
N ARG A 126 28.25 21.67 19.18
CA ARG A 126 28.33 23.12 19.37
C ARG A 126 29.75 23.66 19.24
N GLN A 127 30.74 22.96 19.79
CA GLN A 127 32.15 23.32 19.62
C GLN A 127 32.60 23.27 18.15
N LEU A 128 31.99 22.40 17.34
CA LEU A 128 32.21 22.31 15.89
C LEU A 128 31.33 23.27 15.07
N GLY A 129 30.57 24.16 15.72
CA GLY A 129 29.82 25.23 15.07
C GLY A 129 28.34 24.94 14.81
N ALA A 130 27.78 23.83 15.32
CA ALA A 130 26.34 23.61 15.28
C ALA A 130 25.61 24.65 16.16
N GLN A 131 24.62 25.34 15.57
CA GLN A 131 23.80 26.30 16.30
C GLN A 131 22.81 25.57 17.21
N ALA A 132 22.46 26.22 18.33
CA ALA A 132 21.64 25.65 19.41
C ALA A 132 20.17 25.48 19.03
#